data_AF-A0A651EZC4-F1
#
_entry.id   AF-A0A651EZC4-F1
#
_cell.length_a   1.000
_cell.length_b   1.000
_cell.length_c   1.000
_cell.angle_alpha   90.00
_cell.angle_beta   90.00
_cell.angle_gamma   90.00
#
_symmetry.space_group_name_H-M   'P 1'
#
loop_
_entity.id
_entity.type
_entity.pdbx_description
1 polymer ?
#
loop_
_entity_poly.entity_id
_entity_poly.type
_entity_poly.pdbx_seq_one_letter_code
_entity_poly.pdbx_strand_id
1 'polypeptide(L)'
;MARRSNRVGPWPRILVLVLLILALLGGGAFWLDLLGVVDARSALRPVLSLFGVAPRIEFPEEEDMLLLEQLRTDRLSQALNVREQELDRREQQLTQEQADFDRRLEELEDRERQLEEQEFSFNERVRSYENRRANLERNARTLQNMTPAQAVAILVGYEDQDVVSILRITDELADEEGEFSLSSVWLAQFPPERAARVQRLMTQRPEL
;
A
#
# COMPACT_ATOMS: atom_id res chain seq x y z
N MET A 1 15.96 57.36 -86.25
CA MET A 1 17.16 57.17 -85.40
C MET A 1 17.44 55.68 -85.27
N ALA A 2 18.40 55.17 -86.02
CA ALA A 2 18.70 53.75 -86.12
C ALA A 2 19.56 53.26 -84.93
N ARG A 3 19.09 52.22 -84.24
CA ARG A 3 19.82 51.48 -83.20
C ARG A 3 21.11 50.91 -83.79
N ARG A 4 22.27 51.42 -83.38
CA ARG A 4 23.58 50.82 -83.64
C ARG A 4 23.75 49.57 -82.76
N SER A 5 23.72 48.39 -83.37
CA SER A 5 24.15 47.16 -82.72
C SER A 5 25.69 47.05 -82.79
N ASN A 6 26.35 47.13 -81.64
CA ASN A 6 27.78 46.86 -81.53
C ASN A 6 28.03 45.36 -81.78
N ARG A 7 28.54 45.01 -82.97
CA ARG A 7 29.12 43.69 -83.24
C ARG A 7 30.50 43.62 -82.58
N VAL A 8 30.51 43.26 -81.30
CA VAL A 8 31.72 42.77 -80.62
C VAL A 8 32.07 41.43 -81.27
N GLY A 9 33.31 41.24 -81.70
CA GLY A 9 33.77 39.99 -82.31
C GLY A 9 33.49 38.77 -81.42
N PRO A 10 33.32 37.55 -81.99
CA PRO A 10 32.94 36.37 -81.23
C PRO A 10 33.98 35.97 -80.17
N TRP A 11 35.26 36.27 -80.40
CA TRP A 11 36.38 35.92 -79.52
C TRP A 11 36.33 36.51 -78.10
N PRO A 12 36.18 37.84 -77.91
CA PRO A 12 36.05 38.41 -76.56
C PRO A 12 34.83 37.89 -75.80
N ARG A 13 33.71 37.61 -76.50
CA ARG A 13 32.51 37.03 -75.88
C ARG A 13 32.76 35.61 -75.38
N ILE A 14 33.48 34.79 -76.16
CA ILE A 14 33.84 33.43 -75.75
C ILE A 14 34.73 33.46 -74.52
N LEU A 15 35.73 34.36 -74.47
CA LEU A 15 36.66 34.45 -73.34
C LEU A 15 35.96 34.87 -72.04
N VAL A 16 35.05 35.84 -72.12
CA VAL A 16 34.20 36.24 -70.99
C VAL A 16 33.27 35.10 -70.56
N LEU A 17 32.67 34.37 -71.51
CA LEU A 17 31.82 33.22 -71.20
C LEU A 17 32.59 32.08 -70.53
N VAL A 18 33.81 31.78 -70.98
CA VAL A 18 34.67 30.76 -70.33
C VAL A 18 35.04 31.18 -68.91
N LEU A 19 35.40 32.44 -68.71
CA LEU A 19 35.72 32.96 -67.38
C LEU A 19 34.50 32.97 -66.45
N LEU A 20 33.32 33.28 -66.99
CA LEU A 20 32.04 33.22 -66.27
C LEU A 20 31.67 31.78 -65.91
N ILE A 21 31.89 30.82 -66.82
CA ILE A 21 31.68 29.38 -66.54
C ILE A 21 32.63 28.90 -65.44
N LEU A 22 33.92 29.30 -65.47
CA LEU A 22 34.89 28.98 -64.41
C LEU A 22 34.48 29.57 -63.06
N ALA A 23 34.01 30.82 -63.03
CA ALA A 23 33.50 31.44 -61.83
C ALA A 23 32.24 30.73 -61.29
N LEU A 24 31.34 30.31 -62.17
CA LEU A 24 30.13 29.56 -61.80
C LEU A 24 30.46 28.17 -61.25
N LEU A 25 31.43 27.48 -61.85
CA LEU A 25 31.90 26.17 -61.39
C LEU A 25 32.59 26.26 -60.02
N GLY A 26 33.44 27.28 -59.82
CA GLY A 26 34.09 27.51 -58.54
C GLY A 26 33.09 27.88 -57.42
N GLY A 27 32.16 28.78 -57.72
CA GLY A 27 31.10 29.17 -56.77
C GLY A 27 30.15 28.01 -56.47
N GLY A 28 29.78 27.22 -57.48
CA GLY A 28 28.94 26.03 -57.31
C GLY A 28 29.62 24.95 -56.46
N ALA A 29 30.92 24.69 -56.67
CA ALA A 29 31.68 23.75 -55.87
C ALA A 29 31.81 24.22 -54.40
N PHE A 30 32.03 25.51 -54.17
CA PHE A 30 32.10 26.09 -52.82
C PHE A 30 30.77 25.96 -52.07
N TRP A 31 29.64 26.19 -52.76
CA TRP A 31 28.32 26.04 -52.16
C TRP A 31 28.00 24.58 -51.80
N LEU A 32 28.43 23.62 -52.62
CA LEU A 32 28.26 22.19 -52.38
C LEU A 32 29.16 21.66 -51.24
N ASP A 33 30.34 22.25 -51.04
CA ASP A 33 31.25 21.95 -49.91
C ASP A 33 30.63 22.36 -48.57
N LEU A 34 29.97 23.52 -48.52
CA LEU A 34 29.29 24.03 -47.32
C LEU A 34 28.13 23.13 -46.86
N LEU A 35 27.56 22.34 -47.78
CA LEU A 35 26.48 21.39 -47.53
C LEU A 35 26.99 19.99 -47.13
N GLY A 36 28.29 19.71 -47.22
CA GLY A 36 28.90 18.42 -46.82
C GLY A 36 28.50 17.20 -47.68
N VAL A 37 27.79 17.42 -48.80
CA VAL A 37 27.29 16.37 -49.69
C VAL A 37 28.35 15.91 -50.69
N VAL A 38 29.28 16.80 -51.05
CA VAL A 38 30.39 16.51 -51.97
C VAL A 38 31.66 17.10 -51.38
N ASP A 39 32.67 16.24 -51.19
CA ASP A 39 33.98 16.62 -50.71
C ASP A 39 34.70 17.42 -51.83
N ALA A 40 34.58 18.75 -51.82
CA ALA A 40 35.08 19.60 -52.92
C ALA A 40 36.59 19.46 -53.14
N ARG A 41 37.31 19.03 -52.09
CA ARG A 41 38.73 18.66 -52.13
C ARG A 41 38.99 17.46 -53.04
N SER A 42 38.03 16.52 -53.16
CA SER A 42 38.14 15.33 -54.01
C SER A 42 38.00 15.66 -55.50
N ALA A 43 37.12 16.60 -55.86
CA ALA A 43 36.90 17.03 -57.24
C ALA A 43 38.05 17.89 -57.80
N LEU A 44 38.73 18.64 -56.92
CA LEU A 44 39.90 19.46 -57.26
C LEU A 44 41.22 18.67 -57.25
N ARG A 45 41.21 17.38 -56.89
CA ARG A 45 42.40 16.49 -56.83
C ARG A 45 43.31 16.54 -58.06
N PRO A 46 42.82 16.41 -59.31
CA PRO A 46 43.70 16.39 -60.47
C PRO A 46 44.35 17.75 -60.77
N VAL A 47 43.75 18.86 -60.32
CA VAL A 47 44.30 20.22 -60.52
C VAL A 47 45.25 20.60 -59.39
N LEU A 48 44.95 20.21 -58.15
CA LEU A 48 45.80 20.46 -56.98
C LEU A 48 47.06 19.58 -56.98
N SER A 49 47.00 18.36 -57.52
CA SER A 49 48.18 17.51 -57.68
C SER A 49 49.20 18.06 -58.68
N LEU A 50 48.72 18.78 -59.71
CA LEU A 50 49.56 19.54 -60.66
C LEU A 50 50.35 20.68 -59.97
N PHE A 51 49.84 21.20 -58.84
CA PHE A 51 50.50 22.19 -58.00
C PHE A 51 51.23 21.60 -56.79
N GLY A 52 51.37 20.27 -56.71
CA GLY A 52 52.20 19.59 -55.71
C GLY A 52 51.66 19.58 -54.27
N VAL A 53 50.40 19.97 -54.05
CA VAL A 53 49.79 19.97 -52.71
C VAL A 53 49.03 18.65 -52.51
N ALA A 54 49.68 17.68 -51.89
CA ALA A 54 49.01 16.47 -51.42
C ALA A 54 48.34 16.76 -50.07
N PRO A 55 47.01 16.62 -49.93
CA PRO A 55 46.36 16.74 -48.64
C PRO A 55 46.76 15.53 -47.77
N ARG A 56 47.28 15.82 -46.57
CA ARG A 56 47.60 14.81 -45.56
C ARG A 56 46.28 14.24 -45.04
N ILE A 57 46.06 12.94 -45.25
CA ILE A 57 45.02 12.20 -44.54
C ILE A 57 45.65 11.85 -43.18
N GLU A 58 45.20 12.53 -42.13
CA GLU A 58 45.54 12.15 -40.76
C GLU A 58 44.75 10.89 -40.42
N PHE A 59 45.42 9.75 -40.38
CA PHE A 59 44.87 8.56 -39.73
C PHE A 59 44.86 8.86 -38.22
N PRO A 60 43.78 8.54 -37.49
CA PRO A 60 43.79 8.68 -36.03
C PRO A 60 45.01 7.95 -35.48
N GLU A 61 45.82 8.62 -34.66
CA GLU A 61 46.98 7.98 -34.05
C GLU A 61 46.50 6.82 -33.15
N GLU A 62 47.23 5.71 -33.08
CA GLU A 62 46.82 4.53 -32.27
C GLU A 62 46.57 4.90 -30.80
N GLU A 63 47.24 5.95 -30.31
CA GLU A 63 47.03 6.53 -28.99
C GLU A 63 45.62 7.11 -28.79
N ASP A 64 45.04 7.76 -29.81
CA ASP A 64 43.67 8.28 -29.76
C ASP A 64 42.62 7.16 -29.72
N MET A 65 42.87 6.06 -30.44
CA MET A 65 42.00 4.88 -30.41
C MET A 65 42.03 4.18 -29.05
N LEU A 66 43.22 4.04 -28.45
CA LEU A 66 43.38 3.46 -27.11
C LEU A 66 42.68 4.32 -26.05
N LEU A 67 42.82 5.64 -26.14
CA LEU A 67 42.19 6.59 -25.22
C LEU A 67 40.66 6.52 -25.31
N LEU A 68 40.12 6.36 -26.52
CA LEU A 68 38.68 6.22 -26.73
C LEU A 68 38.12 4.92 -26.11
N GLU A 69 38.85 3.81 -26.24
CA GLU A 69 38.46 2.53 -25.66
C GLU A 69 38.54 2.55 -24.12
N GLN A 70 39.57 3.20 -23.55
CA GLN A 70 39.65 3.44 -22.10
C GLN A 70 38.46 4.28 -21.61
N LEU A 71 38.13 5.38 -22.30
CA LEU A 71 36.98 6.20 -21.94
C LEU A 71 35.66 5.39 -22.01
N ARG A 72 35.51 4.52 -23.00
CA ARG A 72 34.34 3.66 -23.15
C ARG A 72 34.23 2.67 -21.98
N THR A 73 35.33 2.00 -21.64
CA THR A 73 35.37 1.03 -20.54
C THR A 73 35.12 1.69 -19.20
N ASP A 74 35.68 2.88 -18.96
CA ASP A 74 35.39 3.70 -17.78
C ASP A 74 33.91 4.06 -17.68
N ARG A 75 33.29 4.51 -18.76
CA ARG A 75 31.85 4.84 -18.80
C ARG A 75 30.98 3.61 -18.52
N LEU A 76 31.32 2.45 -19.07
CA LEU A 76 30.61 1.20 -18.80
C LEU A 76 30.75 0.80 -17.33
N SER A 77 31.95 0.89 -16.76
CA SER A 77 32.19 0.57 -15.34
C SER A 77 31.39 1.49 -14.41
N GLN A 78 31.31 2.79 -14.72
CA GLN A 78 30.51 3.76 -13.97
C GLN A 78 29.02 3.43 -14.06
N ALA A 79 28.51 3.10 -15.25
CA ALA A 79 27.11 2.72 -15.44
C ALA A 79 26.75 1.43 -14.67
N LEU A 80 27.67 0.45 -14.65
CA LEU A 80 27.50 -0.78 -13.88
C LEU A 80 27.49 -0.51 -12.38
N ASN A 81 28.41 0.31 -11.88
CA ASN A 81 28.47 0.66 -10.45
C ASN A 81 27.21 1.40 -10.00
N VAL A 82 26.70 2.35 -10.79
CA VAL A 82 25.42 3.02 -10.49
C VAL A 82 24.28 2.01 -10.42
N ARG A 83 24.23 1.05 -11.34
CA ARG A 83 23.19 0.02 -11.35
C ARG A 83 23.30 -0.95 -10.17
N GLU A 84 24.52 -1.32 -9.78
CA GLU A 84 24.79 -2.13 -8.59
C GLU A 84 24.29 -1.42 -7.33
N GLN A 85 24.63 -0.14 -7.16
CA GLN A 85 24.13 0.67 -6.04
C GLN A 85 22.60 0.80 -6.02
N GLU A 86 21.96 0.90 -7.18
CA GLU A 86 20.49 0.90 -7.27
C GLU A 86 19.89 -0.44 -6.86
N LEU A 87 20.50 -1.56 -7.28
CA LEU A 87 20.06 -2.90 -6.89
C LEU A 87 20.24 -3.13 -5.40
N ASP A 88 21.38 -2.76 -4.82
CA ASP A 88 21.64 -2.87 -3.39
C ASP A 88 20.62 -2.08 -2.57
N ARG A 89 20.29 -0.86 -2.99
CA ARG A 89 19.25 -0.04 -2.34
C ARG A 89 17.89 -0.70 -2.41
N ARG A 90 17.53 -1.29 -3.55
CA ARG A 90 16.26 -2.01 -3.70
C ARG A 90 16.22 -3.27 -2.85
N GLU A 91 17.31 -4.03 -2.80
CA GLU A 91 17.41 -5.22 -1.96
C GLU A 91 17.29 -4.87 -0.47
N GLN A 92 17.95 -3.80 -0.03
CA GLN A 92 17.80 -3.28 1.33
C GLN A 92 16.36 -2.84 1.63
N GLN A 93 15.71 -2.12 0.70
CA GLN A 93 14.31 -1.72 0.84
C GLN A 93 13.38 -2.93 0.93
N LEU A 94 13.51 -3.90 0.03
CA LEU A 94 12.72 -5.13 0.04
C LEU A 94 12.92 -5.93 1.32
N THR A 95 14.16 -5.99 1.84
CA THR A 95 14.46 -6.68 3.10
C THR A 95 13.78 -5.98 4.29
N GLN A 96 13.80 -4.64 4.32
CA GLN A 96 13.12 -3.87 5.36
C GLN A 96 11.60 -4.04 5.27
N GLU A 97 11.03 -3.97 4.07
CA GLU A 97 9.61 -4.18 3.83
C GLU A 97 9.19 -5.60 4.25
N GLN A 98 9.96 -6.62 3.89
CA GLN A 98 9.69 -8.00 4.30
C GLN A 98 9.69 -8.13 5.82
N ALA A 99 10.69 -7.56 6.50
CA ALA A 99 10.75 -7.58 7.97
C ALA A 99 9.62 -6.78 8.63
N ASP A 100 9.11 -5.72 8.00
CA ASP A 100 7.92 -4.99 8.45
C ASP A 100 6.66 -5.83 8.25
N PHE A 101 6.52 -6.51 7.11
CA PHE A 101 5.40 -7.40 6.82
C PHE A 101 5.35 -8.58 7.79
N ASP A 102 6.47 -9.24 8.04
CA ASP A 102 6.56 -10.38 8.95
C ASP A 102 6.16 -9.97 10.38
N ARG A 103 6.64 -8.80 10.85
CA ARG A 103 6.23 -8.25 12.16
C ARG A 103 4.74 -7.96 12.24
N ARG A 104 4.14 -7.40 11.17
CA ARG A 104 2.71 -7.14 11.13
C ARG A 104 1.90 -8.42 11.09
N LEU A 105 2.39 -9.46 10.41
CA LEU A 105 1.75 -10.76 10.37
C LEU A 105 1.74 -11.41 11.76
N GLU A 106 2.87 -11.40 12.46
CA GLU A 106 2.96 -11.88 13.85
C GLU A 106 2.02 -11.10 14.78
N GLU A 107 1.98 -9.77 14.67
CA GLU A 107 1.06 -8.94 15.45
C GLU A 107 -0.43 -9.26 15.16
N LEU A 108 -0.77 -9.54 13.90
CA LEU A 108 -2.13 -9.93 13.53
C LEU A 108 -2.48 -11.31 14.08
N GLU A 109 -1.58 -12.29 14.01
CA GLU A 109 -1.77 -13.63 14.58
C GLU A 109 -1.92 -13.60 16.11
N ASP A 110 -1.15 -12.76 16.79
CA ASP A 110 -1.29 -12.55 18.23
C ASP A 110 -2.64 -11.92 18.59
N ARG A 111 -3.08 -10.91 17.83
CA ARG A 111 -4.39 -10.27 18.01
C ARG A 111 -5.53 -11.23 17.74
N GLU A 112 -5.43 -12.04 16.69
CA GLU A 112 -6.44 -13.06 16.35
C GLU A 112 -6.59 -14.07 17.50
N ARG A 113 -5.47 -14.58 18.03
CA ARG A 113 -5.48 -15.47 19.20
C ARG A 113 -6.11 -14.82 20.43
N GLN A 114 -5.76 -13.56 20.71
CA GLN A 114 -6.37 -12.82 21.84
C GLN A 114 -7.87 -12.62 21.66
N LEU A 115 -8.34 -12.38 20.44
CA LEU A 115 -9.77 -12.27 20.16
C LEU A 115 -10.48 -13.62 20.32
N GLU A 116 -9.89 -14.71 19.82
CA GLU A 116 -10.45 -16.06 19.98
C GLU A 116 -10.58 -16.45 21.45
N GLU A 117 -9.56 -16.18 22.27
CA GLU A 117 -9.60 -16.41 23.72
C GLU A 117 -10.68 -15.57 24.41
N GLN A 118 -10.82 -14.30 24.02
CA GLN A 118 -11.87 -13.41 24.54
C GLN A 118 -13.26 -13.88 24.14
N GLU A 119 -13.46 -14.32 22.89
CA GLU A 119 -14.72 -14.87 22.40
C GLU A 119 -15.07 -16.16 23.13
N PHE A 120 -14.11 -17.06 23.33
CA PHE A 120 -14.32 -18.28 24.10
C PHE A 120 -14.74 -17.97 25.53
N SER A 121 -14.00 -17.11 26.22
CA SER A 121 -14.32 -16.69 27.60
C SER A 121 -15.66 -15.98 27.69
N PHE A 122 -16.00 -15.14 26.71
CA PHE A 122 -17.29 -14.48 26.64
C PHE A 122 -18.42 -15.49 26.44
N ASN A 123 -18.29 -16.39 25.47
CA ASN A 123 -19.28 -17.43 25.19
C ASN A 123 -19.49 -18.36 26.39
N GLU A 124 -18.42 -18.72 27.10
CA GLU A 124 -18.50 -19.52 28.31
C GLU A 124 -19.23 -18.76 29.44
N ARG A 125 -18.94 -17.47 29.63
CA ARG A 125 -19.65 -16.62 30.60
C ARG A 125 -21.14 -16.51 30.25
N VAL A 126 -21.47 -16.24 28.98
CA VAL A 126 -22.87 -16.16 28.52
C VAL A 126 -23.59 -17.48 28.76
N ARG A 127 -23.01 -18.62 28.35
CA ARG A 127 -23.59 -19.95 28.59
C ARG A 127 -23.78 -20.23 30.09
N SER A 128 -22.81 -19.87 30.93
CA SER A 128 -22.90 -20.06 32.38
C SER A 128 -24.05 -19.24 32.98
N TYR A 129 -24.22 -17.99 32.51
CA TYR A 129 -25.29 -17.09 32.93
C TYR A 129 -26.65 -17.60 32.48
N GLU A 130 -26.80 -17.99 31.20
CA GLU A 130 -28.02 -18.58 30.66
C GLU A 130 -28.41 -19.86 31.39
N ASN A 131 -27.45 -20.77 31.62
CA ASN A 131 -27.68 -22.00 32.38
C ASN A 131 -28.12 -21.71 33.81
N ARG A 132 -27.47 -20.76 34.50
CA ARG A 132 -27.85 -20.36 35.85
C ARG A 132 -29.25 -19.76 35.87
N ARG A 133 -29.56 -18.87 34.93
CA ARG A 133 -30.89 -18.25 34.80
C ARG A 133 -31.96 -19.30 34.53
N ALA A 134 -31.76 -20.21 33.57
CA ALA A 134 -32.70 -21.28 33.26
C ALA A 134 -32.96 -22.22 34.45
N ASN A 135 -31.93 -22.51 35.25
CA ASN A 135 -32.07 -23.29 36.48
C ASN A 135 -32.88 -22.53 37.54
N LEU A 136 -32.63 -21.23 37.72
CA LEU A 136 -33.38 -20.38 38.64
C LEU A 136 -34.85 -20.26 38.23
N GLU A 137 -35.14 -20.04 36.94
CA GLU A 137 -36.49 -19.99 36.40
C GLU A 137 -37.24 -21.31 36.64
N ARG A 138 -36.60 -22.45 36.38
CA ARG A 138 -37.20 -23.77 36.66
C ARG A 138 -37.51 -23.94 38.15
N ASN A 139 -36.59 -23.53 39.03
CA ASN A 139 -36.80 -23.60 40.48
C ASN A 139 -37.95 -22.68 40.92
N ALA A 140 -37.98 -21.44 40.43
CA ALA A 140 -39.05 -20.48 40.71
C ALA A 140 -40.41 -21.01 40.28
N ARG A 141 -40.55 -21.49 39.04
CA ARG A 141 -41.78 -22.12 38.53
C ARG A 141 -42.19 -23.35 39.34
N THR A 142 -41.22 -24.16 39.76
CA THR A 142 -41.49 -25.32 40.63
C THR A 142 -42.10 -24.89 41.95
N LEU A 143 -41.56 -23.84 42.57
CA LEU A 143 -42.04 -23.30 43.85
C LEU A 143 -43.39 -22.58 43.72
N GLN A 144 -43.64 -21.89 42.61
CA GLN A 144 -44.95 -21.27 42.30
C GLN A 144 -46.08 -22.30 42.21
N ASN A 145 -45.78 -23.51 41.72
CA ASN A 145 -46.76 -24.60 41.63
C ASN A 145 -47.01 -25.33 42.96
N MET A 146 -46.34 -24.93 44.05
CA MET A 146 -46.54 -25.50 45.40
C MET A 146 -47.38 -24.59 46.29
N THR A 147 -47.86 -25.12 47.41
CA THR A 147 -48.50 -24.26 48.43
C THR A 147 -47.46 -23.31 49.03
N PRO A 148 -47.84 -22.07 49.42
CA PRO A 148 -46.88 -21.09 49.97
C PRO A 148 -46.08 -21.60 51.17
N ALA A 149 -46.71 -22.39 52.05
CA ALA A 149 -46.03 -22.97 53.21
C ALA A 149 -44.95 -24.00 52.82
N GLN A 150 -45.20 -24.83 51.79
CA GLN A 150 -44.23 -25.80 51.29
C GLN A 150 -43.07 -25.10 50.59
N ALA A 151 -43.34 -24.09 49.77
CA ALA A 151 -42.31 -23.30 49.10
C ALA A 151 -41.39 -22.62 50.12
N VAL A 152 -41.95 -22.01 51.17
CA VAL A 152 -41.16 -21.38 52.25
C VAL A 152 -40.34 -22.40 53.03
N ALA A 153 -40.90 -23.58 53.33
CA ALA A 153 -40.14 -24.65 54.01
C ALA A 153 -38.90 -25.08 53.21
N ILE A 154 -39.01 -25.12 51.89
CA ILE A 154 -37.89 -25.39 50.98
C ILE A 154 -36.91 -24.20 50.94
N LEU A 155 -37.42 -22.98 50.76
CA LEU A 155 -36.60 -21.76 50.68
C LEU A 155 -35.80 -21.50 51.96
N VAL A 156 -36.32 -21.88 53.13
CA VAL A 156 -35.61 -21.78 54.41
C VAL A 156 -34.37 -22.70 54.44
N GLY A 157 -34.28 -23.72 53.59
CA GLY A 157 -33.09 -24.56 53.46
C GLY A 157 -31.95 -23.94 52.63
N TYR A 158 -32.22 -22.90 51.83
CA TYR A 158 -31.21 -22.28 50.95
C TYR A 158 -30.37 -21.23 51.68
N GLU A 159 -29.31 -20.74 51.04
CA GLU A 159 -28.57 -19.57 51.49
C GLU A 159 -29.35 -18.28 51.18
N ASP A 160 -29.14 -17.22 51.98
CA ASP A 160 -29.85 -15.94 51.82
C ASP A 160 -29.67 -15.35 50.39
N GLN A 161 -28.50 -15.53 49.76
CA GLN A 161 -28.24 -15.07 48.38
C GLN A 161 -29.05 -15.85 47.32
N ASP A 162 -29.14 -17.17 47.45
CA ASP A 162 -29.92 -18.00 46.51
C ASP A 162 -31.42 -17.71 46.62
N VAL A 163 -31.91 -17.50 47.85
CA VAL A 163 -33.29 -17.05 48.08
C VAL A 163 -33.53 -15.73 47.36
N VAL A 164 -32.63 -14.75 47.49
CA VAL A 164 -32.74 -13.47 46.78
C VAL A 164 -32.81 -13.66 45.27
N SER A 165 -31.95 -14.50 44.68
CA SER A 165 -31.97 -14.78 43.25
C SER A 165 -33.28 -15.42 42.80
N ILE A 166 -33.79 -16.40 43.55
CA ILE A 166 -35.07 -17.06 43.23
C ILE A 166 -36.24 -16.08 43.34
N LEU A 167 -36.29 -15.27 44.40
CA LEU A 167 -37.35 -14.28 44.60
C LEU A 167 -37.37 -13.23 43.48
N ARG A 168 -36.20 -12.73 43.07
CA ARG A 168 -36.08 -11.78 41.95
C ARG A 168 -36.54 -12.38 40.61
N ILE A 169 -36.15 -13.61 40.30
CA ILE A 169 -36.62 -14.31 39.10
C ILE A 169 -38.13 -14.57 39.19
N THR A 170 -38.66 -14.86 40.37
CA THR A 170 -40.10 -15.02 40.59
C THR A 170 -40.86 -13.72 40.31
N ASP A 171 -40.31 -12.57 40.73
CA ASP A 171 -40.85 -11.25 40.42
C ASP A 171 -40.80 -10.96 38.92
N GLU A 172 -39.65 -11.21 38.26
CA GLU A 172 -39.48 -11.03 36.81
C GLU A 172 -40.47 -11.89 36.00
N LEU A 173 -40.62 -13.17 36.34
CA LEU A 173 -41.58 -14.07 35.69
C LEU A 173 -43.03 -13.62 35.88
N ALA A 174 -43.39 -13.14 37.08
CA ALA A 174 -44.74 -12.63 37.34
C ALA A 174 -45.02 -11.35 36.55
N ASP A 175 -44.04 -10.44 36.45
CA ASP A 175 -44.13 -9.24 35.63
C ASP A 175 -44.26 -9.57 34.13
N GLU A 176 -43.52 -10.56 33.63
CA GLU A 176 -43.61 -11.06 32.24
C GLU A 176 -44.98 -11.68 31.94
N GLU A 177 -45.56 -12.40 32.89
CA GLU A 177 -46.85 -13.08 32.76
C GLU A 177 -48.05 -12.16 33.09
N GLY A 178 -47.78 -10.97 33.63
CA GLY A 178 -48.81 -10.00 34.06
C GLY A 178 -49.58 -10.45 35.31
N GLU A 179 -48.98 -11.29 36.14
CA GLU A 179 -49.55 -11.86 37.36
C GLU A 179 -48.97 -11.20 38.62
N PHE A 180 -49.59 -11.45 39.78
CA PHE A 180 -49.06 -10.99 41.06
C PHE A 180 -47.93 -11.89 41.53
N SER A 181 -46.76 -11.31 41.86
CA SER A 181 -45.65 -12.10 42.39
C SER A 181 -45.95 -12.68 43.78
N LEU A 182 -45.66 -13.97 43.92
CA LEU A 182 -45.74 -14.71 45.18
C LEU A 182 -44.56 -14.42 46.12
N SER A 183 -43.56 -13.65 45.70
CA SER A 183 -42.37 -13.32 46.51
C SER A 183 -42.75 -12.66 47.84
N SER A 184 -43.68 -11.70 47.79
CA SER A 184 -44.22 -10.99 48.96
C SER A 184 -44.94 -11.93 49.95
N VAL A 185 -45.69 -12.90 49.41
CA VAL A 185 -46.42 -13.91 50.17
C VAL A 185 -45.47 -14.87 50.88
N TRP A 186 -44.39 -15.28 50.21
CA TRP A 186 -43.36 -16.12 50.81
C TRP A 186 -42.58 -15.35 51.87
N LEU A 187 -42.16 -14.10 51.61
CA LEU A 187 -41.45 -13.27 52.57
C LEU A 187 -42.24 -13.03 53.87
N ALA A 188 -43.58 -12.88 53.77
CA ALA A 188 -44.44 -12.73 54.94
C ALA A 188 -44.47 -13.97 55.85
N GLN A 189 -44.12 -15.15 55.32
CA GLN A 189 -44.09 -16.43 56.05
C GLN A 189 -42.68 -16.84 56.52
N PHE A 190 -41.65 -16.09 56.13
CA PHE A 190 -40.29 -16.34 56.60
C PHE A 190 -40.11 -15.95 58.08
N PRO A 191 -39.07 -16.50 58.76
CA PRO A 191 -38.63 -15.96 60.04
C PRO A 191 -38.30 -14.46 59.91
N PRO A 192 -38.76 -13.60 60.84
CA PRO A 192 -38.74 -12.14 60.66
C PRO A 192 -37.33 -11.57 60.48
N GLU A 193 -36.35 -12.09 61.23
CA GLU A 193 -34.95 -11.66 61.10
C GLU A 193 -34.38 -12.00 59.72
N ARG A 194 -34.75 -13.16 59.18
CA ARG A 194 -34.26 -13.62 57.88
C ARG A 194 -34.95 -12.89 56.74
N ALA A 195 -36.26 -12.68 56.82
CA ALA A 195 -37.01 -11.86 55.87
C ALA A 195 -36.39 -10.45 55.74
N ALA A 196 -36.02 -9.83 56.87
CA ALA A 196 -35.36 -8.52 56.87
C ALA A 196 -33.97 -8.55 56.22
N ARG A 197 -33.19 -9.63 56.39
CA ARG A 197 -31.90 -9.79 55.71
C ARG A 197 -32.07 -9.97 54.20
N VAL A 198 -32.96 -10.87 53.79
CA VAL A 198 -33.26 -11.13 52.37
C VAL A 198 -33.76 -9.85 51.70
N GLN A 199 -34.71 -9.12 52.30
CA GLN A 199 -35.20 -7.84 51.75
C GLN A 199 -34.09 -6.78 51.62
N ARG A 200 -33.19 -6.70 52.61
CA ARG A 200 -32.03 -5.79 52.54
C ARG A 200 -31.12 -6.15 51.37
N LEU A 201 -30.83 -7.43 51.18
CA LEU A 201 -30.04 -7.93 50.06
C LEU A 201 -30.75 -7.72 48.71
N MET A 202 -32.08 -7.83 48.66
CA MET A 202 -32.86 -7.52 47.47
C MET A 202 -32.77 -6.05 47.07
N THR A 203 -32.64 -5.14 48.04
CA THR A 203 -32.53 -3.68 47.80
C THR A 203 -31.11 -3.26 47.41
N GLN A 204 -30.10 -4.00 47.83
CA GLN A 204 -28.72 -3.77 47.41
C GLN A 204 -28.54 -4.21 45.96
N ARG A 205 -27.86 -3.37 45.15
CA ARG A 205 -27.58 -3.67 43.75
C ARG A 205 -26.87 -5.03 43.65
N PRO A 206 -27.20 -5.87 42.66
CA PRO A 206 -26.50 -7.11 42.44
C PRO A 206 -25.02 -6.81 42.16
N GLU A 207 -24.12 -7.39 42.93
CA GLU A 207 -22.75 -7.61 42.48
C GLU A 207 -22.84 -8.73 41.44
N LEU A 208 -22.82 -8.34 40.16
CA LEU A 208 -22.66 -9.25 39.03
C LEU A 208 -21.18 -9.56 38.86
#